data_AF-A0A969F957-F1
#
_entry.id   AF-A0A969F957-F1
#
_cell.length_a   1.000
_cell.length_b   1.000
_cell.length_c   1.000
_cell.angle_alpha   90.00
_cell.angle_beta   90.00
_cell.angle_gamma   90.00
#
_symmetry.space_group_name_H-M   'P 1'
#
loop_
_entity.id
_entity.type
_entity.pdbx_description
1 polymer ?
#
loop_
_entity_poly.entity_id
_entity_poly.type
_entity_poly.pdbx_seq_one_letter_code
_entity_poly.pdbx_strand_id
1 'polypeptide(L)' 'MRSRIKLCDRCTQSAPVLYRVQVDESREWLFICDRCFLTASQDNPHYAYGGTWKARKRG' A
#
# COMPACT_ATOMS: atom_id res chain seq x y z
N MET A 1 7.65 -17.02 13.95
CA MET A 1 7.57 -16.00 12.87
C MET A 1 6.57 -14.93 13.28
N ARG A 2 7.01 -13.71 13.63
CA ARG A 2 6.11 -12.64 14.08
C ARG A 2 5.43 -11.99 12.88
N SER A 3 4.09 -12.07 12.80
CA SER A 3 3.30 -11.31 11.82
C SER A 3 3.32 -9.84 12.24
N ARG A 4 3.84 -8.96 11.39
CA ARG A 4 3.70 -7.52 11.59
C ARG A 4 2.31 -7.13 11.11
N ILE A 5 1.53 -6.45 11.94
CA ILE A 5 0.24 -5.87 11.54
C ILE A 5 0.50 -4.44 11.08
N LYS A 6 0.03 -4.10 9.89
CA LYS A 6 -0.01 -2.75 9.36
C LYS A 6 -1.36 -2.55 8.67
N LEU A 7 -1.95 -1.37 8.85
CA LEU A 7 -3.24 -1.04 8.27
C LEU A 7 -3.04 -0.34 6.92
N CYS A 8 -4.02 -0.47 6.05
CA CYS A 8 -4.12 0.33 4.84
C CYS A 8 -4.43 1.78 5.21
N ASP A 9 -3.68 2.73 4.67
CA ASP A 9 -3.85 4.16 4.96
C ASP A 9 -5.17 4.73 4.37
N ARG A 10 -5.84 4.01 3.46
CA ARG A 10 -7.14 4.42 2.87
C ARG A 10 -8.35 3.81 3.57
N CYS A 11 -8.35 2.50 3.82
CA CYS A 11 -9.52 1.79 4.35
C CYS A 11 -9.36 1.27 5.77
N THR A 12 -8.22 1.54 6.41
CA THR A 12 -7.85 1.15 7.78
C THR A 12 -7.93 -0.35 8.08
N GLN A 13 -8.09 -1.20 7.05
CA GLN A 13 -8.06 -2.65 7.18
C GLN A 13 -6.62 -3.18 7.19
N SER A 14 -6.37 -4.21 8.00
CA SER A 14 -5.12 -4.97 7.91
C SER A 14 -5.10 -5.85 6.65
N ALA A 15 -3.93 -6.01 6.05
CA ALA A 15 -3.75 -6.89 4.89
C ALA A 15 -2.40 -7.63 4.99
N PRO A 16 -2.30 -8.86 4.45
CA PRO A 16 -1.04 -9.61 4.44
C PRO A 16 0.02 -8.96 3.53
N VAL A 17 -0.44 -8.17 2.56
CA VAL A 17 0.36 -7.43 1.59
C VAL A 17 -0.17 -6.00 1.53
N LEU A 18 0.74 -5.02 1.56
CA LEU A 18 0.43 -3.62 1.29
C LEU A 18 1.39 -3.10 0.22
N TYR A 19 0.93 -2.18 -0.61
CA TYR A 19 1.70 -1.53 -1.65
C TYR A 19 2.05 -0.13 -1.19
N ARG A 20 3.34 0.21 -1.27
CA ARG A 20 3.82 1.57 -1.02
C ARG A 20 3.62 2.37 -2.30
N VAL A 21 2.82 3.41 -2.26
CA VAL A 21 2.45 4.21 -3.44
C VAL A 21 2.40 5.70 -3.13
N GLN A 22 2.55 6.54 -4.15
CA GLN A 22 2.08 7.92 -4.16
C GLN A 22 0.84 7.98 -5.04
N VAL A 23 -0.14 8.82 -4.69
CA VAL A 23 -1.46 8.84 -5.37
C VAL A 23 -1.98 10.24 -5.63
N ASP A 24 -1.30 11.27 -5.17
CA ASP A 24 -1.67 12.67 -5.34
C ASP A 24 -0.42 13.56 -5.39
N GLU A 25 -0.64 14.86 -5.60
CA GLU A 25 0.40 15.87 -5.77
C GLU A 25 1.28 16.09 -4.54
N SER A 26 0.85 15.67 -3.35
CA SER A 26 1.64 15.80 -2.11
C SER A 26 2.93 14.98 -2.16
N ARG A 27 2.97 13.96 -3.02
CA ARG A 27 4.05 12.96 -3.10
C ARG A 27 4.26 12.22 -1.76
N GLU A 28 3.24 12.18 -0.91
CA GLU A 28 3.28 11.37 0.30
C GLU A 28 3.21 9.88 -0.02
N TRP A 29 4.00 9.10 0.73
CA TRP A 29 4.03 7.65 0.58
C TRP A 29 2.99 6.99 1.46
N LEU A 30 2.02 6.33 0.83
CA LEU A 30 0.96 5.58 1.49
C LEU A 30 1.20 4.08 1.35
N PHE A 31 0.79 3.31 2.35
CA PHE A 31 0.65 1.87 2.29
C PHE A 31 -0.81 1.49 2.11
N ILE A 32 -1.15 0.92 0.95
CA ILE A 32 -2.54 0.55 0.63
C ILE A 32 -2.69 -0.94 0.36
N CYS A 33 -3.86 -1.51 0.65
CA CYS A 33 -4.15 -2.91 0.31
C CYS A 33 -4.41 -3.08 -1.19
N ASP A 34 -4.47 -4.32 -1.64
CA ASP A 34 -4.82 -4.73 -3.00
C ASP A 34 -6.12 -4.11 -3.52
N ARG A 35 -7.17 -4.07 -2.69
CA ARG A 35 -8.46 -3.47 -3.08
C ARG A 35 -8.33 -1.97 -3.35
N CYS A 36 -7.57 -1.26 -2.51
CA CYS A 36 -7.35 0.17 -2.67
C CYS A 36 -6.33 0.49 -3.77
N PHE A 37 -5.45 -0.45 -4.11
CA PHE A 37 -4.44 -0.32 -5.15
C PHE A 37 -5.06 -0.21 -6.55
N LEU A 38 -6.09 -1.01 -6.81
CA LEU A 38 -6.80 -0.99 -8.10
C LEU A 38 -7.38 0.40 -8.40
N THR A 39 -7.98 1.04 -7.40
CA THR A 39 -8.54 2.40 -7.57
C THR A 39 -7.50 3.51 -7.50
N ALA A 40 -6.34 3.27 -6.88
CA ALA A 40 -5.27 4.26 -6.76
C ALA A 40 -4.47 4.44 -8.06
N SER A 41 -4.33 3.37 -8.84
CA SER A 41 -3.43 3.31 -10.01
C SER A 41 -4.12 3.63 -11.33
N GLN A 42 -5.44 3.48 -11.39
CA GLN A 42 -6.19 3.70 -12.63
C GLN A 42 -6.27 5.19 -12.98
N ASP A 43 -5.81 5.54 -14.19
CA ASP A 43 -5.86 6.88 -14.79
C ASP A 43 -5.30 8.02 -13.91
N ASN A 44 -4.36 7.70 -13.02
CA ASN A 44 -3.81 8.66 -12.06
C ASN A 44 -2.40 9.14 -12.48
N PRO A 45 -2.23 10.39 -12.94
CA PRO A 45 -0.93 10.92 -13.38
C PRO A 45 0.06 11.12 -12.23
N HIS A 46 -0.42 11.15 -10.98
CA HIS A 46 0.42 11.29 -9.79
C HIS A 46 0.81 9.94 -9.19
N TYR A 47 0.36 8.84 -9.80
CA TYR A 47 0.63 7.52 -9.28
C TYR A 47 2.10 7.14 -9.42
N ALA A 48 2.72 6.75 -8.30
CA ALA A 48 4.05 6.15 -8.29
C ALA A 48 4.08 4.90 -7.41
N TYR A 49 4.77 3.86 -7.88
CA TYR A 49 4.96 2.62 -7.12
C TYR A 49 6.31 2.60 -6.40
N GLY A 50 6.28 2.34 -5.09
CA GLY A 50 7.44 2.39 -4.19
C GLY A 50 7.78 1.06 -3.50
N GLY A 51 7.14 -0.04 -3.91
CA GLY A 51 7.45 -1.39 -3.45
C GLY A 51 6.33 -2.08 -2.68
N THR A 52 6.60 -3.32 -2.27
CA THR A 52 5.64 -4.17 -1.54
C THR A 52 6.09 -4.38 -0.10
N TRP A 53 5.19 -4.18 0.84
CA TRP A 53 5.34 -4.63 2.21
C TRP A 53 4.57 -5.93 2.43
N LYS A 54 5.20 -6.92 3.08
CA LYS A 54 4.59 -8.22 3.42
C LYS A 54 4.59 -8.39 4.93
N ALA A 55 3.45 -8.79 5.50
CA ALA A 55 3.28 -9.01 6.94
C ALA A 55 4.21 -10.10 7.51
N ARG A 56 4.72 -10.97 6.62
CA ARG A 56 5.60 -12.10 6.90
C ARG A 56 6.93 -11.91 6.16
N LYS A 57 8.04 -11.73 6.88
CA LYS A 57 9.39 -11.90 6.30
C LYS A 57 9.62 -13.40 6.09
N ARG A 58 9.96 -13.81 4.87
CA ARG A 58 10.54 -15.15 4.66
C ARG A 58 11.89 -15.12 5.37
N GLY A 59 12.03 -15.95 6.40
CA GLY A 59 13.29 -16.15 7.12
C GLY A 59 14.30 -16.87 6.25
#